data_AF-A0A4U9D4G3-F1
#
_entry.id   AF-A0A4U9D4G3-F1
#
_cell.length_a   1.000
_cell.length_b   1.000
_cell.length_c   1.000
_cell.angle_alpha   90.00
_cell.angle_beta   90.00
_cell.angle_gamma   90.00
#
_symmetry.space_group_name_H-M   'P 1'
#
loop_
_entity.id
_entity.type
_entity.pdbx_description
1 polymer ?
#
loop_
_entity_poly.entity_id
_entity_poly.type
_entity_poly.pdbx_seq_one_letter_code
_entity_poly.pdbx_strand_id
1 'polypeptide(L)'
;MEKNLTPQPPDPHMSSSDEKIPAVRWRSIRSTSAWISSCAPRTAMTTSHWHGQVEVNVPFDGDVEYLINNEVVSIRQGYISLFWACTPHQLTRPGSCRQMAIFNLPMHLFLSWPLGPGAYQQRHPRHGH
;
A
#
# COMPACT_ATOMS: atom_id res chain seq x y z
N MET A 1 -1.08 -18.07 34.56
CA MET A 1 -0.88 -16.65 34.93
C MET A 1 -0.89 -15.86 33.64
N GLU A 2 -2.11 -15.61 33.14
CA GLU A 2 -2.33 -14.91 31.87
C GLU A 2 -2.13 -13.42 32.11
N LYS A 3 -1.20 -12.83 31.37
CA LYS A 3 -0.95 -11.39 31.41
C LYS A 3 -2.10 -10.74 30.65
N ASN A 4 -3.07 -10.18 31.39
CA ASN A 4 -4.10 -9.30 30.85
C ASN A 4 -3.39 -8.12 30.16
N LEU A 5 -3.18 -8.23 28.85
CA LEU A 5 -2.76 -7.12 28.01
C LEU A 5 -3.98 -6.22 27.85
N THR A 6 -3.98 -5.12 28.60
CA THR A 6 -4.91 -4.01 28.39
C THR A 6 -4.84 -3.59 26.92
N PRO A 7 -5.97 -3.46 26.20
CA PRO A 7 -5.96 -2.91 24.85
C PRO A 7 -5.35 -1.51 24.90
N GLN A 8 -4.24 -1.30 24.17
CA GLN A 8 -3.68 0.03 24.06
C GLN A 8 -4.66 0.95 23.31
N PRO A 9 -4.74 2.24 23.67
CA PRO A 9 -5.51 3.20 22.91
C PRO A 9 -5.01 3.22 21.46
N PRO A 10 -5.89 3.39 20.47
CA PRO A 10 -5.48 3.54 19.08
C PRO A 10 -4.50 4.71 18.98
N ASP A 11 -3.32 4.45 18.43
CA ASP A 11 -2.31 5.49 18.22
C ASP A 11 -2.92 6.57 17.30
N PRO A 12 -2.87 7.86 17.67
CA PRO A 12 -3.44 8.95 16.88
C PRO A 12 -2.86 9.07 15.46
N HIS A 13 -1.73 8.42 15.18
CA HIS A 13 -1.12 8.28 13.84
C HIS A 13 -1.43 6.94 13.15
N MET A 14 -2.11 6.02 13.83
CA MET A 14 -2.47 4.70 13.33
C MET A 14 -3.96 4.68 12.95
N SER A 15 -4.25 5.01 11.69
CA SER A 15 -5.61 4.86 11.18
C SER A 15 -5.92 3.36 11.01
N SER A 16 -6.84 2.84 11.83
CA SER A 16 -7.42 1.51 11.62
C SER A 16 -8.13 1.50 10.26
N SER A 17 -7.87 0.50 9.42
CA SER A 17 -8.51 0.33 8.11
C SER A 17 -10.02 0.00 8.19
N ASP A 18 -10.70 0.29 9.29
CA ASP A 18 -12.14 0.07 9.51
C ASP A 18 -13.01 1.11 8.78
N GLU A 19 -12.81 1.28 7.48
CA GLU A 19 -13.88 1.77 6.62
C GLU A 19 -14.75 0.58 6.22
N LYS A 20 -16.04 0.62 6.59
CA LYS A 20 -17.04 -0.39 6.20
C LYS A 20 -17.16 -0.43 4.67
N ILE A 21 -16.65 -1.48 4.03
CA ILE A 21 -16.74 -1.69 2.57
C ILE A 21 -17.95 -2.60 2.24
N PRO A 22 -18.75 -2.28 1.20
CA PRO A 22 -19.86 -3.11 0.75
C PRO A 22 -19.36 -4.44 0.16
N ALA A 23 -20.05 -5.52 0.52
CA ALA A 23 -19.65 -6.88 0.18
C ALA A 23 -19.61 -7.14 -1.34
N VAL A 24 -18.42 -7.47 -1.87
CA VAL A 24 -18.25 -8.04 -3.22
C VAL A 24 -17.89 -9.52 -3.08
N ARG A 25 -18.59 -10.39 -3.82
CA ARG A 25 -18.49 -11.86 -3.76
C ARG A 25 -17.16 -12.35 -4.36
N TRP A 26 -16.34 -13.06 -3.57
CA TRP A 26 -15.00 -13.53 -3.91
C TRP A 26 -14.93 -15.05 -4.23
N ARG A 27 -13.89 -15.45 -4.98
CA ARG A 27 -13.33 -16.81 -5.05
C ARG A 27 -12.03 -16.85 -4.24
N SER A 28 -11.92 -17.75 -3.28
CA SER A 28 -10.77 -17.86 -2.37
C SER A 28 -9.61 -18.63 -3.01
N ILE A 29 -8.41 -18.06 -2.98
CA ILE A 29 -7.14 -18.77 -3.10
C ILE A 29 -6.55 -18.86 -1.68
N ARG A 30 -6.25 -20.10 -1.25
CA ARG A 30 -5.64 -20.52 0.03
C ARG A 30 -5.17 -19.40 0.98
N SER A 31 -5.99 -19.15 2.01
CA SER A 31 -5.67 -18.73 3.39
C SER A 31 -4.46 -17.80 3.65
N THR A 32 -4.22 -16.80 2.82
CA THR A 32 -3.43 -15.61 3.19
C THR A 32 -4.15 -14.41 2.60
N SER A 33 -4.97 -13.75 3.42
CA SER A 33 -5.86 -12.68 2.95
C SER A 33 -5.04 -11.46 2.52
N ALA A 34 -4.84 -11.30 1.22
CA ALA A 34 -4.58 -9.99 0.62
C ALA A 34 -5.91 -9.21 0.64
N TRP A 35 -5.86 -7.96 1.07
CA TRP A 35 -7.04 -7.10 1.08
C TRP A 35 -7.05 -6.24 -0.18
N ILE A 36 -8.17 -6.25 -0.88
CA ILE A 36 -8.39 -5.44 -2.08
C ILE A 36 -9.46 -4.41 -1.72
N SER A 37 -9.12 -3.14 -1.81
CA SER A 37 -10.08 -2.06 -1.72
C SER A 37 -10.19 -1.37 -3.08
N SER A 38 -11.43 -1.22 -3.56
CA SER A 38 -11.74 -0.27 -4.62
C SER A 38 -12.20 1.01 -3.95
N CYS A 39 -11.45 2.10 -4.14
CA CYS A 39 -11.75 3.39 -3.54
C CYS A 39 -11.95 4.47 -4.61
N ALA A 40 -12.74 5.47 -4.26
CA ALA A 40 -12.77 6.74 -4.95
C ALA A 40 -11.95 7.73 -4.12
N PRO A 41 -10.66 7.96 -4.45
CA PRO A 41 -9.81 8.87 -3.70
C PRO A 41 -10.32 10.31 -3.93
N ARG A 42 -11.34 10.74 -3.19
CA ARG A 42 -11.97 12.06 -3.38
C ARG A 42 -11.29 13.16 -2.59
N THR A 43 -10.55 12.78 -1.56
CA THR A 43 -9.94 13.70 -0.61
C THR A 43 -8.48 13.33 -0.41
N ALA A 44 -7.63 14.35 -0.34
CA ALA A 44 -6.28 14.17 0.15
C ALA A 44 -6.33 13.66 1.59
N MET A 45 -5.39 12.79 1.93
CA MET A 45 -5.17 12.38 3.31
C MET A 45 -4.63 13.56 4.11
N THR A 46 -5.05 13.70 5.36
CA THR A 46 -4.61 14.81 6.24
C THR A 46 -3.23 14.57 6.85
N THR A 47 -2.87 13.31 7.07
CA THR A 47 -1.59 12.90 7.67
C THR A 47 -0.99 11.70 6.92
N SER A 48 0.32 11.55 7.05
CA SER A 48 0.99 10.31 6.64
C SER A 48 0.68 9.17 7.60
N HIS A 49 0.64 7.96 7.07
CA HIS A 49 0.47 6.72 7.82
C HIS A 49 1.47 5.66 7.36
N TRP A 50 1.57 4.58 8.12
CA TRP A 50 2.44 3.43 7.79
C TRP A 50 1.81 2.14 8.31
N HIS A 51 2.11 1.02 7.66
CA HIS A 51 1.69 -0.31 8.09
C HIS A 51 2.66 -1.38 7.56
N GLY A 52 2.60 -2.58 8.14
CA GLY A 52 3.59 -3.64 7.90
C GLY A 52 3.43 -4.44 6.60
N GLN A 53 2.60 -4.00 5.66
CA GLN A 53 2.35 -4.70 4.39
C GLN A 53 3.09 -4.03 3.22
N VAL A 54 3.15 -4.73 2.09
CA VAL A 54 3.43 -4.08 0.81
C VAL A 54 2.12 -3.50 0.28
N GLU A 55 2.13 -2.24 -0.13
CA GLU A 55 0.97 -1.60 -0.76
C GLU A 55 1.15 -1.57 -2.28
N VAL A 56 0.11 -1.97 -3.00
CA VAL A 56 -0.01 -1.85 -4.45
C VAL A 56 -1.12 -0.88 -4.77
N ASN A 57 -0.83 0.12 -5.61
CA ASN A 57 -1.75 1.21 -5.92
C ASN A 57 -1.91 1.36 -7.43
N VAL A 58 -3.16 1.26 -7.91
CA VAL A 58 -3.52 1.29 -9.34
C VAL A 58 -4.67 2.27 -9.58
N PRO A 59 -4.38 3.53 -9.98
CA PRO A 59 -5.42 4.47 -10.37
C PRO A 59 -5.93 4.17 -11.79
N PHE A 60 -7.24 4.19 -12.01
CA PHE A 60 -7.83 3.78 -13.29
C PHE A 60 -8.18 4.95 -14.23
N ASP A 61 -8.61 6.07 -13.69
CA ASP A 61 -9.26 7.16 -14.46
C ASP A 61 -8.68 8.56 -14.18
N GLY A 62 -7.52 8.63 -13.53
CA GLY A 62 -6.76 9.87 -13.36
C GLY A 62 -5.42 9.65 -12.66
N ASP A 63 -4.51 10.60 -12.79
CA ASP A 63 -3.23 10.57 -12.08
C ASP A 63 -3.43 10.96 -10.60
N VAL A 64 -2.64 10.35 -9.72
CA VAL A 64 -2.63 10.64 -8.28
C VAL A 64 -1.22 10.99 -7.81
N GLU A 65 -1.13 11.81 -6.77
CA GLU A 65 0.14 12.20 -6.16
C GLU A 65 0.22 11.71 -4.71
N TYR A 66 1.33 11.07 -4.40
CA TYR A 66 1.67 10.63 -3.06
C TYR A 66 2.91 11.36 -2.55
N LEU A 67 2.94 11.59 -1.25
CA LEU A 67 4.16 11.81 -0.51
C LEU A 67 4.58 10.46 0.07
N ILE A 68 5.72 9.92 -0.35
CA ILE A 68 6.29 8.65 0.15
C ILE A 68 7.71 8.94 0.61
N ASN A 69 8.01 8.70 1.89
CA ASN A 69 9.33 8.98 2.46
C ASN A 69 9.84 10.41 2.20
N ASN A 70 8.95 11.41 2.31
CA ASN A 70 9.24 12.81 1.96
C ASN A 70 9.53 13.10 0.48
N GLU A 71 9.35 12.14 -0.42
CA GLU A 71 9.42 12.35 -1.86
C GLU A 71 8.03 12.43 -2.48
N VAL A 72 7.83 13.39 -3.38
CA VAL A 72 6.58 13.53 -4.14
C VAL A 72 6.63 12.57 -5.34
N VAL A 73 5.72 11.61 -5.36
CA VAL A 73 5.61 10.58 -6.39
C VAL A 73 4.28 10.73 -7.11
N SER A 74 4.34 10.96 -8.42
CA SER A 74 3.16 10.96 -9.28
C SER A 74 2.94 9.56 -9.86
N ILE A 75 1.78 8.97 -9.58
CA ILE A 75 1.36 7.69 -10.14
C ILE A 75 0.37 7.97 -11.26
N ARG A 76 0.77 7.63 -12.48
CA ARG A 76 -0.04 7.86 -13.67
C ARG A 76 -1.19 6.86 -13.77
N GLN A 77 -2.29 7.28 -14.38
CA GLN A 77 -3.42 6.39 -14.68
C GLN A 77 -2.97 5.11 -15.40
N GLY A 78 -3.47 3.96 -14.97
CA GLY A 78 -3.15 2.64 -15.52
C GLY A 78 -1.78 2.08 -15.13
N TYR A 79 -0.95 2.82 -14.39
CA TYR A 79 0.33 2.32 -13.89
C TYR A 79 0.11 1.61 -12.54
N ILE A 80 0.89 0.56 -12.34
CA ILE A 80 0.95 -0.15 -11.06
C ILE A 80 2.11 0.42 -10.27
N SER A 81 1.81 0.97 -9.10
CA SER A 81 2.82 1.34 -8.11
C SER A 81 2.88 0.30 -7.00
N LEU A 82 4.09 0.04 -6.49
CA LEU A 82 4.38 -0.92 -5.43
C LEU A 82 5.37 -0.27 -4.47
N PHE A 83 5.05 -0.22 -3.19
CA PHE A 83 5.98 0.32 -2.20
C PHE A 83 5.84 -0.36 -0.83
N TRP A 84 6.91 -0.26 -0.04
CA TRP A 84 6.92 -0.71 1.34
C TRP A 84 6.09 0.24 2.18
N ALA A 85 4.92 -0.20 2.64
CA ALA A 85 4.03 0.67 3.40
C ALA A 85 4.51 0.92 4.84
N CYS A 86 5.60 0.26 5.25
CA CYS A 86 6.31 0.58 6.51
C CYS A 86 7.05 1.93 6.43
N THR A 87 7.11 2.51 5.24
CA THR A 87 7.56 3.88 5.00
C THR A 87 6.36 4.84 5.11
N PRO A 88 6.49 5.99 5.79
CA PRO A 88 5.42 6.96 5.88
C PRO A 88 4.94 7.39 4.48
N HIS A 89 3.64 7.26 4.25
CA HIS A 89 3.02 7.61 2.97
C HIS A 89 1.65 8.28 3.13
N GLN A 90 1.34 9.16 2.18
CA GLN A 90 0.15 10.01 2.19
C GLN A 90 -0.28 10.32 0.76
N LEU A 91 -1.57 10.14 0.44
CA LEU A 91 -2.15 10.67 -0.79
C LEU A 91 -2.34 12.19 -0.64
N THR A 92 -1.49 12.99 -1.27
CA THR A 92 -1.52 14.47 -1.16
C THR A 92 -2.46 15.11 -2.17
N ARG A 93 -2.59 14.53 -3.37
CA ARG A 93 -3.45 15.07 -4.42
C ARG A 93 -4.12 13.95 -5.22
N PRO A 94 -5.42 13.70 -5.02
CA PRO A 94 -6.15 12.70 -5.80
C PRO A 94 -6.39 13.08 -7.27
N GLY A 95 -6.23 14.36 -7.63
CA GLY A 95 -6.44 14.82 -8.99
C GLY A 95 -7.87 14.58 -9.48
N SER A 96 -8.01 14.06 -10.71
CA SER A 96 -9.31 13.67 -11.29
C SER A 96 -9.64 12.18 -11.09
N CYS A 97 -8.80 11.43 -10.37
CA CYS A 97 -8.99 10.01 -10.14
C CYS A 97 -10.24 9.76 -9.28
N ARG A 98 -11.16 8.95 -9.78
CA ARG A 98 -12.40 8.56 -9.11
C ARG A 98 -12.45 7.07 -8.81
N GLN A 99 -11.57 6.28 -9.43
CA GLN A 99 -11.51 4.83 -9.21
C GLN A 99 -10.06 4.40 -9.12
N MET A 100 -9.74 3.72 -8.02
CA MET A 100 -8.42 3.19 -7.75
C MET A 100 -8.53 1.86 -7.01
N ALA A 101 -7.68 0.91 -7.38
CA ALA A 101 -7.49 -0.31 -6.60
C ALA A 101 -6.27 -0.16 -5.69
N ILE A 102 -6.45 -0.53 -4.43
CA ILE A 102 -5.41 -0.59 -3.40
C ILE A 102 -5.34 -2.01 -2.87
N PHE A 103 -4.13 -2.59 -2.88
CA PHE A 103 -3.88 -3.94 -2.38
C PHE A 103 -2.90 -3.91 -1.24
N ASN A 104 -3.31 -4.47 -0.09
CA ASN A 104 -2.45 -4.68 1.06
C ASN A 104 -1.96 -6.12 1.07
N LEU A 105 -0.72 -6.32 0.62
CA LEU A 105 -0.11 -7.63 0.49
C LEU A 105 0.71 -7.97 1.75
N PRO A 106 0.33 -9.02 2.50
CA PRO A 106 1.11 -9.46 3.65
C PRO A 106 2.55 -9.81 3.26
N MET A 107 3.52 -9.37 4.07
CA MET A 107 4.94 -9.56 3.79
C MET A 107 5.33 -11.01 3.52
N HIS A 108 4.81 -11.96 4.30
CA HIS A 108 5.11 -13.38 4.11
C HIS A 108 4.65 -13.89 2.73
N LEU A 109 3.54 -13.37 2.20
CA LEU A 109 3.04 -13.73 0.88
C LEU A 109 3.90 -13.08 -0.22
N PHE A 110 4.27 -11.82 -0.07
CA PHE A 110 5.18 -11.13 -0.98
C PHE A 110 6.55 -11.84 -1.08
N LEU A 111 7.14 -12.19 0.07
CA LEU A 111 8.45 -12.87 0.13
C LEU A 111 8.41 -14.33 -0.34
N SER A 112 7.21 -14.94 -0.38
CA SER A 112 7.03 -16.30 -0.90
C SER A 112 6.87 -16.34 -2.43
N TRP A 113 6.87 -15.20 -3.11
CA TRP A 113 6.71 -15.17 -4.56
C TRP A 113 7.89 -15.85 -5.25
N PRO A 114 7.67 -16.81 -6.17
CA PRO A 114 8.76 -17.42 -6.92
C PRO A 114 9.48 -16.36 -7.74
N LEU A 115 10.69 -16.02 -7.33
CA LEU A 115 11.59 -15.20 -8.12
C LEU A 115 12.21 -16.09 -9.20
N GLY A 116 11.97 -15.76 -10.46
CA GLY A 116 12.57 -16.49 -11.58
C GLY A 116 14.11 -16.41 -11.55
N PRO A 117 14.82 -17.35 -12.18
CA PRO A 117 16.26 -17.25 -12.38
C PRO A 117 16.55 -15.93 -13.12
N GLY A 118 17.24 -14.99 -12.47
CA GLY A 118 17.53 -13.66 -13.03
C GLY A 118 16.92 -12.46 -12.29
N ALA A 119 16.15 -12.67 -11.22
CA ALA A 119 15.64 -11.56 -10.39
C ALA A 119 16.74 -10.79 -9.61
N TYR A 120 17.99 -11.26 -9.65
CA TYR A 120 19.14 -10.57 -9.09
C TYR A 120 19.72 -9.56 -10.09
N GLN A 121 19.41 -8.28 -9.90
CA GLN A 121 20.12 -7.19 -10.57
C GLN A 121 21.33 -6.80 -9.71
N GLN A 122 22.54 -7.22 -10.07
CA GLN A 122 23.76 -6.69 -9.48
C GLN A 122 23.87 -5.19 -9.83
N ARG A 123 23.86 -4.31 -8.82
CA ARG A 123 24.23 -2.90 -9.04
C ARG A 123 25.73 -2.86 -9.31
N HIS A 124 26.13 -2.50 -10.53
CA HIS A 124 27.52 -2.20 -10.83
C HIS A 124 27.99 -1.02 -9.96
N PRO A 125 29.18 -1.10 -9.33
CA PRO A 125 29.74 0.04 -8.62
C PRO A 125 29.99 1.16 -9.63
N ARG A 126 29.49 2.36 -9.33
CA ARG A 126 29.87 3.57 -10.06
C ARG A 126 31.36 3.79 -9.79
N HIS A 127 32.20 3.54 -10.80
CA HIS A 127 33.58 4.01 -10.77
C HIS A 127 33.56 5.54 -10.68
N GLY A 128 34.14 6.06 -9.60
CA GLY A 128 34.28 7.49 -9.37
C GLY A 128 35.20 8.14 -10.40
N HIS A 129 34.88 9.40 -10.71
CA HIS A 129 35.80 10.37 -11.28
C HIS A 129 36.11 11.43 -10.22
#